data_AF-A0A917G2U0-F1
#
_entry.id   AF-A0A917G2U0-F1
#
_cell.length_a   1.000
_cell.length_b   1.000
_cell.length_c   1.000
_cell.angle_alpha   90.00
_cell.angle_beta   90.00
_cell.angle_gamma   90.00
#
_symmetry.space_group_name_H-M   'P 1'
#
loop_
_entity.id
_entity.type
_entity.pdbx_description
1 polymer ?
#
loop_
_entity_poly.entity_id
_entity_poly.type
_entity_poly.pdbx_seq_one_letter_code
_entity_poly.pdbx_strand_id
1 'polypeptide(L)'
;MNSDGSDDDADEAQARLLLGALNEHVERCTNGIETADRRASTLRAEGARAPAEILESESRSLRAELYEVSRHIDRLVQRFPTVRR
;
A
#
# COMPACT_ATOMS: atom_id res chain seq x y z
N MET A 1 6.95 -18.33 -36.54
CA MET A 1 7.05 -18.24 -35.06
C MET A 1 7.16 -16.76 -34.73
N ASN A 2 6.03 -16.12 -34.45
CA ASN A 2 5.92 -14.74 -33.98
C ASN A 2 4.76 -14.74 -32.98
N SER A 3 5.03 -15.16 -31.76
CA SER A 3 4.07 -15.13 -30.63
C SER A 3 4.60 -14.31 -29.44
N ASP A 4 5.81 -13.77 -29.57
CA ASP A 4 6.57 -13.13 -28.48
C ASP A 4 6.01 -11.74 -28.10
N GLY A 5 5.52 -10.98 -29.09
CA GLY A 5 5.03 -9.60 -28.85
C GLY A 5 3.66 -9.51 -28.18
N SER A 6 2.79 -10.51 -28.31
CA SER A 6 1.46 -10.48 -27.67
C SER A 6 1.51 -10.80 -26.18
N ASP A 7 2.49 -11.61 -25.79
CA ASP A 7 2.66 -12.09 -24.41
C ASP A 7 3.30 -10.98 -23.55
N ASP A 8 4.29 -10.27 -24.09
CA ASP A 8 4.87 -9.09 -23.43
C ASP A 8 3.83 -7.95 -23.23
N ASP A 9 2.99 -7.69 -24.24
CA ASP A 9 1.91 -6.69 -24.13
C ASP A 9 0.86 -7.08 -23.08
N ALA A 10 0.55 -8.38 -22.96
CA ALA A 10 -0.37 -8.91 -21.95
C ALA A 10 0.22 -8.82 -20.53
N ASP A 11 1.49 -9.14 -20.36
CA ASP A 11 2.22 -9.01 -19.09
C ASP A 11 2.27 -7.54 -18.64
N GLU A 12 2.51 -6.59 -19.56
CA GLU A 12 2.43 -5.17 -19.26
C GLU A 12 1.03 -4.72 -18.84
N ALA A 13 -0.01 -5.19 -19.53
CA ALA A 13 -1.39 -4.85 -19.18
C ALA A 13 -1.75 -5.36 -17.77
N GLN A 14 -1.35 -6.59 -17.43
CA GLN A 14 -1.53 -7.14 -16.09
C GLN A 14 -0.73 -6.36 -15.04
N ALA A 15 0.51 -5.96 -15.36
CA ALA A 15 1.32 -5.14 -14.47
C ALA A 15 0.68 -3.76 -14.19
N ARG A 16 0.03 -3.12 -15.18
CA ARG A 16 -0.75 -1.87 -14.96
C ARG A 16 -1.92 -2.09 -14.00
N LEU A 17 -2.67 -3.19 -14.15
CA LEU A 17 -3.77 -3.53 -13.25
C LEU A 17 -3.28 -3.76 -11.81
N LEU A 18 -2.19 -4.52 -11.66
CA LEU A 18 -1.58 -4.77 -10.36
C LEU A 18 -1.07 -3.47 -9.73
N LEU A 19 -0.43 -2.60 -10.50
CA LEU A 19 0.02 -1.28 -10.03
C LEU A 19 -1.15 -0.44 -9.50
N GLY A 20 -2.29 -0.42 -10.22
CA GLY A 20 -3.52 0.23 -9.76
C GLY A 20 -3.98 -0.29 -8.41
N ALA A 21 -4.10 -1.62 -8.26
CA ALA A 21 -4.51 -2.25 -7.02
C ALA A 21 -3.54 -1.98 -5.84
N LEU A 22 -2.23 -1.94 -6.11
CA LEU A 22 -1.22 -1.59 -5.11
C LEU A 22 -1.33 -0.12 -4.68
N ASN A 23 -1.58 0.81 -5.61
CA ASN A 23 -1.80 2.22 -5.28
C ASN A 23 -3.05 2.42 -4.43
N GLU A 24 -4.17 1.77 -4.77
CA GLU A 24 -5.35 1.78 -3.91
C GLU A 24 -5.06 1.22 -2.51
N HIS A 25 -4.18 0.21 -2.43
CA HIS A 25 -3.76 -0.34 -1.15
C HIS A 25 -2.92 0.66 -0.34
N VAL A 26 -1.99 1.39 -0.98
CA VAL A 26 -1.25 2.50 -0.37
C VAL A 26 -2.19 3.54 0.21
N GLU A 27 -3.23 3.94 -0.54
CA GLU A 27 -4.23 4.90 -0.07
C GLU A 27 -4.99 4.38 1.15
N ARG A 28 -5.42 3.11 1.15
CA ARG A 28 -6.08 2.49 2.30
C ARG A 28 -5.19 2.46 3.54
N CYS A 29 -3.93 2.04 3.42
CA CYS A 29 -2.99 2.03 4.54
C CYS A 29 -2.77 3.46 5.08
N THR A 30 -2.56 4.43 4.20
CA THR A 30 -2.32 5.83 4.59
C THR A 30 -3.52 6.41 5.35
N ASN A 31 -4.72 6.26 4.81
CA ASN A 31 -5.96 6.70 5.45
C ASN A 31 -6.20 5.99 6.80
N GLY A 32 -5.88 4.69 6.88
CA GLY A 32 -5.96 3.90 8.09
C GLY A 32 -5.01 4.41 9.18
N ILE A 33 -3.74 4.67 8.82
CA ILE A 33 -2.72 5.22 9.73
C ILE A 33 -3.18 6.56 10.29
N GLU A 34 -3.62 7.49 9.43
CA GLU A 34 -4.08 8.81 9.86
C GLU A 34 -5.30 8.73 10.78
N THR A 35 -6.20 7.78 10.53
CA THR A 35 -7.39 7.57 11.35
C THR A 35 -7.04 6.99 12.72
N ALA A 36 -6.20 5.95 12.74
CA ALA A 36 -5.74 5.30 13.96
C ALA A 36 -4.96 6.29 14.85
N ASP A 37 -4.03 7.06 14.26
CA ASP A 37 -3.23 8.04 14.98
C ASP A 37 -4.08 9.17 15.58
N ARG A 38 -5.02 9.74 14.80
CA ARG A 38 -5.94 10.77 15.30
C ARG A 38 -6.76 10.26 16.48
N ARG A 39 -7.32 9.06 16.35
CA ARG A 39 -8.17 8.47 17.39
C ARG A 39 -7.36 8.07 18.63
N ALA A 40 -6.15 7.54 18.47
CA ALA A 40 -5.25 7.26 19.59
C ALA A 40 -4.89 8.54 20.35
N SER A 41 -4.60 9.63 19.62
CA SER A 41 -4.32 10.94 20.22
C SER A 41 -5.49 11.46 21.06
N THR A 42 -6.72 11.36 20.54
CA THR A 42 -7.93 11.74 21.29
C THR A 42 -8.10 10.90 22.55
N LEU A 43 -7.97 9.57 22.45
CA LEU A 43 -8.12 8.67 23.59
C LEU A 43 -7.05 8.90 24.67
N ARG A 44 -5.82 9.26 24.30
CA ARG A 44 -4.80 9.68 25.26
C ARG A 44 -5.19 10.95 26.00
N ALA A 45 -5.74 11.95 25.31
CA ALA A 45 -6.21 13.18 25.93
C ALA A 45 -7.36 12.94 26.92
N GLU A 46 -8.19 11.92 26.66
CA GLU A 46 -9.28 11.47 27.52
C GLU A 46 -8.84 10.52 28.64
N GLY A 47 -7.55 10.13 28.70
CA GLY A 47 -7.01 9.20 29.69
C GLY A 47 -7.29 7.71 29.40
N ALA A 48 -7.86 7.39 28.24
CA ALA A 48 -8.15 6.02 27.80
C ALA A 48 -6.90 5.34 27.20
N ARG A 49 -5.92 5.04 28.07
CA ARG A 49 -4.59 4.56 27.66
C ARG A 49 -4.59 3.22 26.91
N ALA A 50 -5.26 2.19 27.42
CA ALA A 50 -5.25 0.87 26.79
C ALA A 50 -5.89 0.87 25.38
N PRO A 51 -7.06 1.51 25.16
CA PRO A 51 -7.59 1.71 23.81
C PRO A 51 -6.68 2.49 22.86
N ALA A 52 -5.96 3.50 23.36
CA ALA A 52 -4.99 4.25 22.55
C ALA A 52 -3.82 3.36 22.10
N GLU A 53 -3.26 2.55 23.00
CA GLU A 53 -2.16 1.63 22.70
C GLU A 53 -2.54 0.58 21.63
N ILE A 54 -3.79 0.13 21.60
CA ILE A 54 -4.31 -0.76 20.55
C ILE A 54 -4.26 -0.08 19.18
N LEU A 55 -4.77 1.16 19.08
CA LEU A 55 -4.76 1.92 17.82
C LEU A 55 -3.35 2.25 17.35
N GLU A 56 -2.42 2.51 18.27
CA GLU A 56 -1.01 2.71 17.92
C GLU A 56 -0.36 1.43 17.41
N SER A 57 -0.76 0.27 17.94
CA SER A 57 -0.34 -1.01 17.40
C SER A 57 -0.88 -1.23 15.99
N GLU A 58 -2.15 -0.92 15.75
CA GLU A 58 -2.78 -0.99 14.43
C GLU A 58 -2.05 -0.06 13.43
N SER A 59 -1.81 1.17 13.83
CA SER A 59 -1.06 2.16 13.05
C SER A 59 0.37 1.71 12.72
N ARG A 60 1.03 0.99 13.63
CA ARG A 60 2.35 0.37 13.37
C ARG A 60 2.26 -0.77 12.35
N SER A 61 1.25 -1.63 12.47
CA SER A 61 1.02 -2.71 11.50
C SER A 61 0.75 -2.17 10.10
N LEU A 62 -0.09 -1.13 9.98
CA LEU A 62 -0.38 -0.50 8.70
C LEU A 62 0.85 0.18 8.07
N ARG A 63 1.75 0.76 8.89
CA ARG A 63 3.03 1.28 8.39
C ARG A 63 3.94 0.18 7.83
N ALA A 64 3.97 -0.98 8.48
CA ALA A 64 4.74 -2.12 7.99
C ALA A 64 4.15 -2.64 6.66
N GLU A 65 2.83 -2.73 6.57
CA GLU A 65 2.13 -3.11 5.32
C GLU A 65 2.38 -2.10 4.20
N LEU A 66 2.28 -0.79 4.49
CA LEU A 66 2.59 0.28 3.54
C LEU A 66 4.02 0.18 2.99
N TYR A 67 4.99 -0.13 3.86
CA TYR A 67 6.38 -0.34 3.45
C TYR A 67 6.50 -1.52 2.47
N GLU A 68 5.89 -2.67 2.79
CA GLU A 68 5.91 -3.83 1.91
C GLU A 68 5.23 -3.54 0.56
N VAL A 69 4.08 -2.88 0.56
CA VAL A 69 3.36 -2.52 -0.66
C VAL A 69 4.19 -1.59 -1.54
N SER A 70 4.82 -0.58 -0.93
CA SER A 70 5.74 0.33 -1.65
C SER A 70 6.89 -0.43 -2.29
N ARG A 71 7.46 -1.42 -1.58
CA ARG A 71 8.52 -2.28 -2.11
C ARG A 71 8.03 -3.16 -3.27
N HIS A 72 6.79 -3.61 -3.25
CA HIS A 72 6.20 -4.35 -4.38
C HIS A 72 6.02 -3.45 -5.60
N ILE A 73 5.58 -2.21 -5.41
CA ILE A 73 5.50 -1.20 -6.48
C ILE A 73 6.88 -0.97 -7.10
N ASP A 74 7.92 -0.77 -6.29
CA ASP A 74 9.28 -0.55 -6.78
C ASP A 74 9.77 -1.71 -7.64
N ARG A 75 9.56 -2.96 -7.19
CA ARG A 75 9.92 -4.16 -7.96
C ARG A 75 9.12 -4.28 -9.26
N LEU A 76 7.83 -3.95 -9.22
CA LEU A 76 6.95 -4.00 -10.39
C LEU A 76 7.39 -2.98 -11.46
N VAL A 77 7.66 -1.74 -11.05
CA VAL A 77 8.16 -0.67 -11.93
C VAL A 77 9.56 -0.99 -12.45
N GLN A 78 10.43 -1.61 -11.64
CA GLN A 78 11.74 -2.08 -12.09
C GLN A 78 11.62 -3.13 -13.19
N ARG A 79 10.64 -4.05 -13.07
CA ARG A 79 10.39 -5.11 -14.05
C ARG A 79 9.71 -4.60 -15.31
N PHE A 80 8.77 -3.67 -15.18
CA PHE A 80 7.98 -3.09 -16.26
C PHE A 80 8.03 -1.55 -16.23
N PRO A 81 9.11 -0.91 -16.71
CA PRO A 81 9.29 0.55 -16.60
C PRO A 81 8.20 1.37 -17.29
N THR A 82 7.55 0.78 -18.30
CA THR A 82 6.47 1.37 -19.10
C THR A 82 5.16 1.52 -18.33
N VAL A 83 4.96 0.84 -17.19
CA VAL A 83 3.71 0.93 -16.41
C VAL A 83 3.57 2.21 -15.59
N ARG A 84 4.68 2.93 -15.37
CA ARG A 84 4.69 4.21 -14.63
C ARG A 84 4.39 5.42 -15.52
N ARG A 85 4.42 5.23 -16.84
CA ARG A 85 4.36 6.32 -17.83
C ARG A 85 2.95 6.75 -18.17
#